data_AF-A0A3D0J3A5-F1
#
_entry.id   AF-A0A3D0J3A5-F1
#
_cell.length_a   1.000
_cell.length_b   1.000
_cell.length_c   1.000
_cell.angle_alpha   90.00
_cell.angle_beta   90.00
_cell.angle_gamma   90.00
#
_symmetry.space_group_name_H-M   'P 1'
#
loop_
_entity.id
_entity.type
_entity.pdbx_description
1 polymer ?
#
loop_
_entity_poly.entity_id
_entity_poly.type
_entity_poly.pdbx_seq_one_letter_code
_entity_poly.pdbx_strand_id
1 'polypeptide(L)' 'TLCQPLRGGRLPLEHWDLYRLEKARDWDSLGWPDCLITSGLVAIEWPDRYPGLWPKNTLDLQITPQSDGSRLLSWI' A
#
# COMPACT_ATOMS: atom_id res chain seq x y z
N THR A 1 -2.25 -9.56 -8.00
CA THR A 1 -2.91 -8.52 -8.81
C THR A 1 -2.41 -7.19 -8.33
N LEU A 2 -2.22 -6.19 -9.20
CA LEU A 2 -1.67 -4.89 -8.82
C LEU A 2 -2.58 -4.13 -7.84
N CYS A 3 -3.89 -4.15 -8.08
CA CYS A 3 -4.91 -3.56 -7.21
C CYS A 3 -6.09 -4.54 -7.03
N GLN A 4 -6.57 -4.69 -5.80
CA GLN A 4 -7.74 -5.49 -5.46
C GLN A 4 -8.73 -4.68 -4.62
N PRO A 5 -9.89 -4.27 -5.18
CA PRO A 5 -10.92 -3.60 -4.41
C PRO A 5 -11.72 -4.62 -3.57
N LEU A 6 -11.85 -4.32 -2.29
CA LEU A 6 -12.63 -5.08 -1.32
C LEU A 6 -13.79 -4.21 -0.82
N ARG A 7 -15.01 -4.55 -1.25
CA ARG A 7 -16.22 -3.73 -1.03
C ARG A 7 -17.26 -4.39 -0.10
N GLY A 8 -16.94 -5.55 0.49
CA GLY A 8 -17.86 -6.28 1.37
C GLY A 8 -17.81 -5.86 2.86
N GLY A 9 -16.91 -4.97 3.24
CA GLY A 9 -16.72 -4.51 4.61
C GLY A 9 -17.39 -3.17 4.92
N ARG A 10 -17.36 -2.76 6.19
CA ARG A 10 -17.85 -1.45 6.66
C ARG A 10 -17.15 -0.26 6.00
N LEU A 11 -15.91 -0.44 5.57
CA LEU A 11 -15.08 0.57 4.91
C LEU A 11 -14.56 -0.05 3.61
N PRO A 12 -14.70 0.64 2.46
CA PRO A 12 -14.06 0.20 1.23
C PRO A 12 -12.55 0.12 1.42
N LEU A 13 -11.96 -1.01 1.05
CA LEU A 13 -10.51 -1.22 1.08
C LEU A 13 -9.99 -1.39 -0.35
N GLU A 14 -8.88 -0.75 -0.65
CA GLU A 14 -8.10 -1.00 -1.86
C GLU A 14 -6.74 -1.54 -1.46
N HIS A 15 -6.46 -2.78 -1.84
CA HIS A 15 -5.15 -3.39 -1.63
C HIS A 15 -4.28 -3.22 -2.87
N TRP A 16 -3.05 -2.78 -2.67
CA TRP A 16 -2.07 -2.55 -3.72
C TRP A 16 -0.77 -3.33 -3.44
N ASP A 17 -0.26 -4.01 -4.46
CA ASP A 17 1.03 -4.71 -4.43
C ASP A 17 1.98 -4.05 -5.43
N LEU A 18 2.86 -3.18 -4.92
CA LEU A 18 3.78 -2.39 -5.73
C LEU A 18 4.99 -3.17 -6.21
N TYR A 19 5.22 -4.39 -5.73
CA TYR A 19 6.33 -5.23 -6.18
C TYR A 19 6.29 -5.46 -7.70
N ARG A 20 5.09 -5.48 -8.27
CA ARG A 20 4.83 -5.75 -9.69
C ARG A 20 4.88 -4.50 -10.56
N LEU A 21 5.05 -3.32 -9.97
CA LEU A 21 5.22 -2.09 -10.74
C LEU A 21 6.70 -1.91 -11.08
N GLU A 22 7.00 -1.86 -12.38
CA GLU A 22 8.38 -1.89 -12.86
C GLU A 22 8.96 -0.51 -13.19
N LYS A 23 8.14 0.47 -13.63
CA LYS A 23 8.67 1.76 -14.12
C LYS A 23 7.87 2.98 -13.67
N ALA A 24 8.60 4.10 -13.56
CA ALA A 24 8.07 5.41 -13.18
C ALA A 24 6.87 5.86 -14.04
N ARG A 25 6.89 5.54 -15.34
CA ARG A 25 5.83 5.87 -16.30
C ARG A 25 4.49 5.20 -15.98
N ASP A 26 4.53 4.07 -15.27
CA ASP A 26 3.33 3.30 -14.98
C ASP A 26 2.48 4.01 -13.93
N TRP A 27 3.09 4.74 -12.97
CA TRP A 27 2.38 5.46 -11.90
C TRP A 27 1.41 6.52 -12.41
N ASP A 28 1.86 7.39 -13.33
CA ASP A 28 1.03 8.46 -13.88
C ASP A 28 -0.12 7.89 -14.73
N SER A 29 0.16 6.82 -15.48
CA SER A 29 -0.84 6.15 -16.31
C SER A 29 -1.91 5.41 -15.50
N LEU A 30 -1.59 5.04 -14.26
CA LEU A 30 -2.52 4.39 -13.33
C LEU A 30 -3.43 5.37 -12.59
N GLY A 31 -3.19 6.68 -12.69
CA GLY A 31 -3.86 7.66 -11.84
C GLY A 31 -3.50 7.48 -10.37
N TRP A 32 -2.29 7.00 -10.08
CA TRP A 32 -1.85 6.63 -8.73
C TRP A 32 -2.09 7.71 -7.65
N PRO A 33 -1.80 9.00 -7.90
CA PRO A 33 -2.08 10.05 -6.92
C PRO A 33 -3.56 10.13 -6.52
N ASP A 34 -4.48 9.86 -7.45
CA ASP A 34 -5.93 9.89 -7.19
C ASP A 34 -6.39 8.65 -6.40
N CYS A 35 -5.70 7.51 -6.56
CA CYS A 35 -5.96 6.30 -5.77
C CYS A 35 -5.71 6.51 -4.26
N LEU A 36 -4.75 7.39 -3.90
CA LEU A 36 -4.46 7.75 -2.51
C LEU A 36 -5.55 8.63 -1.88
N ILE A 37 -6.43 9.24 -2.69
CA ILE A 37 -7.43 10.23 -2.26
C ILE A 37 -8.84 9.58 -2.13
N THR A 38 -8.93 8.25 -2.26
CA THR A 38 -10.22 7.55 -2.21
C THR A 38 -10.87 7.61 -0.81
N SER A 39 -12.21 7.57 -0.75
CA SER A 39 -13.01 7.72 0.49
C SER A 39 -13.00 6.49 1.43
N GLY A 40 -11.93 5.69 1.39
CA GLY A 40 -11.79 4.41 2.09
C GLY A 40 -10.42 4.23 2.74
N LEU A 41 -10.01 2.97 2.88
CA LEU A 41 -8.66 2.59 3.31
C LEU A 41 -7.86 2.10 2.10
N VAL A 42 -6.61 2.53 2.00
CA VAL A 42 -5.66 1.99 1.03
C VAL A 42 -4.59 1.23 1.80
N ALA A 43 -4.41 -0.05 1.48
CA ALA A 43 -3.34 -0.88 2.04
C ALA A 43 -2.33 -1.18 0.95
N ILE A 44 -1.05 -0.95 1.23
CA ILE A 44 0.01 -0.97 0.22
C ILE A 44 1.13 -1.88 0.70
N GLU A 45 1.47 -2.88 -0.11
CA GLU A 45 2.66 -3.69 0.02
C GLU A 45 3.80 -3.12 -0.84
N TRP A 46 5.03 -3.22 -0.33
CA TRP A 46 6.25 -2.67 -0.95
C TRP A 46 6.21 -1.14 -1.17
N PRO A 47 5.87 -0.35 -0.13
CA PRO A 47 5.74 1.10 -0.24
C PRO A 47 7.06 1.79 -0.63
N ASP A 48 8.21 1.16 -0.38
CA ASP A 48 9.54 1.63 -0.76
C ASP A 48 9.73 1.79 -2.28
N ARG A 49 8.88 1.16 -3.09
CA ARG A 49 8.92 1.27 -4.56
C ARG A 49 8.30 2.56 -5.09
N TYR A 50 7.49 3.25 -4.30
CA TYR A 50 6.92 4.52 -4.71
C TYR A 50 7.96 5.64 -4.53
N PRO A 51 8.41 6.32 -5.60
CA PRO A 51 9.44 7.35 -5.49
C PRO A 51 8.92 8.69 -4.93
N GLY A 52 7.61 8.82 -4.74
CA GLY A 52 6.98 10.04 -4.26
C GLY A 52 6.83 10.09 -2.74
N LEU A 53 6.16 11.14 -2.26
CA LEU A 53 5.86 11.30 -0.85
C LEU A 53 4.50 10.67 -0.51
N TRP A 54 4.44 10.00 0.63
CA TRP A 54 3.20 9.50 1.20
C TRP A 54 2.38 10.62 1.85
N PRO A 55 1.04 10.53 1.85
CA PRO A 55 0.18 11.43 2.61
C PRO A 55 0.56 11.46 4.10
N LYS A 56 0.38 12.62 4.76
CA LYS A 56 0.75 12.79 6.18
C LYS A 56 0.00 11.86 7.15
N ASN A 57 -1.17 11.38 6.75
CA ASN A 57 -2.02 10.47 7.51
C ASN A 57 -1.74 8.99 7.22
N THR A 58 -0.58 8.67 6.64
CA THR A 58 -0.15 7.29 6.38
C THR A 58 0.36 6.68 7.67
N LEU A 59 -0.08 5.45 7.97
CA LEU A 59 0.51 4.61 9.01
C LEU A 59 1.52 3.69 8.33
N ASP A 60 2.80 3.88 8.64
CA ASP A 60 3.86 3.02 8.11
C ASP A 60 3.99 1.77 9.01
N LEU A 61 3.81 0.58 8.44
CA LEU A 61 3.80 -0.69 9.17
C LEU A 61 4.94 -1.58 8.69
N GLN A 62 5.81 -1.98 9.61
CA GLN A 62 6.87 -2.94 9.35
C GLN A 62 6.60 -4.27 10.06
N ILE A 63 6.70 -5.35 9.30
CA ILE A 63 6.55 -6.72 9.78
C ILE A 63 7.90 -7.44 9.69
N THR A 64 8.51 -7.75 10.82
CA THR A 64 9.85 -8.37 10.88
C THR A 64 9.77 -9.83 11.32
N PRO A 65 10.22 -10.80 10.49
CA PRO A 65 10.26 -12.21 10.88
C PRO A 65 11.25 -12.46 12.02
N GLN A 66 10.84 -13.32 12.96
CA GLN A 66 11.65 -13.75 14.10
C GLN A 66 12.11 -15.21 13.92
N SER A 67 13.17 -15.58 14.62
CA SER A 67 13.77 -16.93 14.54
C SER A 67 12.86 -18.04 15.06
N ASP A 68 11.94 -17.73 15.97
CA ASP A 68 10.95 -18.65 16.54
C ASP A 68 9.71 -18.84 15.64
N GLY A 69 9.69 -18.21 14.47
CA GLY A 69 8.58 -18.26 13.53
C GLY A 69 7.49 -17.21 13.79
N SER A 70 7.59 -16.40 14.84
CA SER A 70 6.71 -15.25 15.08
C SER A 70 7.02 -14.06 14.16
N ARG A 71 6.20 -13.00 14.24
CA ARG A 71 6.41 -11.74 13.52
C ARG A 71 6.33 -10.59 14.52
N LEU A 72 7.29 -9.68 14.46
CA LEU A 72 7.25 -8.41 15.17
C LEU A 72 6.58 -7.37 14.27
N LEU A 73 5.53 -6.72 14.78
CA LEU A 73 4.87 -5.59 14.12
C LEU A 73 5.31 -4.29 14.79
N SER A 74 5.85 -3.35 14.00
CA SER A 74 6.20 -1.99 14.43
C SER A 74 5.60 -0.96 13.47
N TRP A 75 5.35 0.24 13.95
CA TRP A 75 4.87 1.35 13.13
C TRP A 75 5.48 2.69 13.57
N ILE A 76 5.46 3.66 12.65
CA ILE A 76 5.91 5.05 12.85
C ILE A 76 4.72 5.99 12.67
#